data_AF-W9VIX9-F1
#
_entry.id   AF-W9VIX9-F1
#
_cell.length_a   1.000
_cell.length_b   1.000
_cell.length_c   1.000
_cell.angle_alpha   90.00
_cell.angle_beta   90.00
_cell.angle_gamma   90.00
#
_symmetry.space_group_name_H-M   'P 1'
#
loop_
_entity.id
_entity.type
_entity.pdbx_description
1 polymer ?
#
loop_
_entity_poly.entity_id
_entity_poly.type
_entity_poly.pdbx_seq_one_letter_code
_entity_poly.pdbx_strand_id
1 'polypeptide(L)'
;MKSLFSRFIEQNPPGGFPSTQVAYQSSQGTATAARAEDQTHQDSQEIGGPDFPGSPSDARKLHVQYDDYWNLHTTIHVTTANNTNPNVPTELYTIDARHRKPQMRIRSPAQNIEVATVVFHMLKTRIDVTLRGRQFSLESARLNMQYSYTSRAMGGEKLTWRPRKKLDPLNMVLLNGRGVAIARFKPEYWGSKRGGLLELLPECWTTDDTMEEVLVVALAVVHWRETQRITSAN
;
A
#
# COMPACT_ATOMS: atom_id res chain seq x y z
N MET A 1 -12.27 -9.84 51.66
CA MET A 1 -11.26 -10.64 52.41
C MET A 1 -11.32 -12.08 51.92
N LYS A 2 -10.15 -12.70 51.67
CA LYS A 2 -9.89 -14.07 51.15
C LYS A 2 -10.12 -14.19 49.62
N SER A 3 -9.13 -14.10 48.72
CA SER A 3 -7.80 -14.73 48.58
C SER A 3 -7.84 -16.25 48.69
N LEU A 4 -7.72 -16.92 47.54
CA LEU A 4 -7.31 -18.32 47.42
C LEU A 4 -6.36 -18.45 46.22
N PHE A 5 -5.08 -18.67 46.56
CA PHE A 5 -4.04 -19.24 45.71
C PHE A 5 -4.25 -20.75 45.59
N SER A 6 -3.94 -21.34 44.42
CA SER A 6 -3.06 -22.52 44.24
C SER A 6 -3.21 -23.05 42.80
N ARG A 7 -2.16 -22.96 41.98
CA ARG A 7 -1.18 -24.03 41.68
C ARG A 7 -1.79 -25.24 40.99
N PHE A 8 -1.48 -25.39 39.71
CA PHE A 8 -1.37 -26.67 39.03
C PHE A 8 -0.03 -26.70 38.27
N ILE A 9 0.82 -27.64 38.65
CA ILE A 9 2.00 -28.16 37.94
C ILE A 9 1.61 -29.57 37.49
N GLU A 10 2.32 -30.10 36.48
CA GLU A 10 2.30 -31.46 35.89
C GLU A 10 1.59 -31.52 34.53
N GLN A 11 2.11 -32.14 33.48
CA GLN A 11 3.26 -33.03 33.27
C GLN A 11 3.49 -33.11 31.74
N ASN A 12 4.76 -33.17 31.29
CA ASN A 12 5.11 -33.65 29.95
C ASN A 12 5.00 -35.18 29.91
N PRO A 13 4.67 -35.77 28.75
CA PRO A 13 5.23 -37.07 28.38
C PRO A 13 6.10 -37.02 27.10
N PRO A 14 7.09 -37.93 27.00
CA PRO A 14 8.12 -37.96 25.96
C PRO A 14 7.72 -38.86 24.78
N GLY A 15 8.21 -38.53 23.59
CA GLY A 15 8.04 -39.38 22.40
C GLY A 15 9.03 -39.01 21.31
N GLY A 16 10.23 -39.61 21.36
CA GLY A 16 11.18 -39.60 20.26
C GLY A 16 10.86 -40.67 19.20
N PHE A 17 11.63 -40.62 18.11
CA PHE A 17 12.00 -41.64 17.10
C PHE A 17 11.96 -41.01 15.69
N PRO A 18 12.73 -41.50 14.70
CA PRO A 18 14.20 -41.43 14.64
C PRO A 18 14.70 -40.78 13.33
N SER A 19 15.91 -40.22 13.37
CA SER A 19 16.67 -39.82 12.18
C SER A 19 17.01 -41.05 11.33
N THR A 20 16.60 -41.04 10.05
CA THR A 20 17.13 -41.95 9.04
C THR A 20 18.04 -41.15 8.11
N GLN A 21 19.35 -41.34 8.28
CA GLN A 21 20.34 -41.00 7.26
C GLN A 21 20.38 -42.13 6.23
N VAL A 22 20.34 -41.79 4.95
CA VAL A 22 20.83 -42.66 3.88
C VAL A 22 21.75 -41.83 3.01
N ALA A 23 22.95 -42.34 2.79
CA ALA A 23 24.02 -41.73 2.01
C ALA A 23 24.24 -42.51 0.70
N TYR A 24 24.90 -41.82 -0.25
CA TYR A 24 25.43 -42.29 -1.55
C TYR A 24 24.36 -42.57 -2.63
N GLN A 25 24.52 -42.18 -3.90
CA GLN A 25 25.73 -42.21 -4.72
C GLN A 25 25.64 -41.22 -5.91
N SER A 26 26.82 -40.87 -6.41
CA SER A 26 27.12 -40.09 -7.61
C SER A 26 26.68 -40.72 -8.93
N SER A 27 26.19 -39.90 -9.87
CA SER A 27 26.28 -40.17 -11.31
C SER A 27 26.49 -38.86 -12.09
N GLN A 28 27.67 -38.74 -12.69
CA GLN A 28 27.93 -37.80 -13.77
C GLN A 28 27.10 -38.20 -14.99
N GLY A 29 26.45 -37.21 -15.60
CA GLY A 29 25.73 -37.35 -16.86
C GLY A 29 25.71 -36.00 -17.56
N THR A 30 26.70 -35.79 -18.41
CA THR A 30 26.75 -34.67 -19.36
C THR A 30 25.63 -34.87 -20.37
N ALA A 31 24.60 -34.02 -20.32
CA ALA A 31 23.60 -33.91 -21.38
C ALA A 31 23.27 -32.43 -21.60
N THR A 32 23.96 -31.84 -22.57
CA THR A 32 23.53 -30.66 -23.28
C THR A 32 22.19 -30.95 -23.96
N ALA A 33 21.12 -30.33 -23.48
CA ALA A 33 19.85 -30.25 -24.19
C ALA A 33 19.23 -28.87 -23.95
N ALA A 34 19.22 -28.09 -25.02
CA ALA A 34 18.44 -26.87 -25.13
C ALA A 34 16.95 -27.19 -25.00
N ARG A 35 16.23 -26.40 -24.19
CA ARG A 35 14.77 -26.28 -24.20
C ARG A 35 14.45 -24.88 -23.65
N ALA A 36 14.26 -23.89 -24.51
CA ALA A 36 12.98 -23.57 -25.15
C ALA A 36 11.89 -23.30 -24.11
N GLU A 37 11.68 -22.00 -23.91
CA GLU A 37 10.37 -21.33 -23.74
C GLU A 37 9.38 -21.97 -22.77
N ASP A 38 9.20 -21.31 -21.63
CA ASP A 38 7.86 -21.19 -21.05
C ASP A 38 7.66 -19.75 -20.56
N GLN A 39 7.37 -18.87 -21.52
CA GLN A 39 6.71 -17.61 -21.25
C GLN A 39 5.27 -17.92 -20.88
N THR A 40 5.00 -18.12 -19.59
CA THR A 40 3.65 -18.00 -19.05
C THR A 40 3.17 -16.56 -19.25
N HIS A 41 2.58 -16.31 -20.43
CA HIS A 41 1.65 -15.22 -20.67
C HIS A 41 0.43 -15.43 -19.75
N GLN A 42 0.49 -14.86 -18.55
CA GLN A 42 -0.74 -14.59 -17.79
C GLN A 42 -1.45 -13.42 -18.47
N ASP A 43 -2.37 -13.79 -19.36
CA ASP A 43 -3.37 -12.92 -19.95
C ASP A 43 -4.28 -12.37 -18.85
N SER A 44 -3.78 -11.34 -18.15
CA SER A 44 -4.54 -10.57 -17.19
C SER A 44 -5.48 -9.69 -18.00
N GLN A 45 -6.79 -9.98 -17.98
CA GLN A 45 -7.81 -9.03 -18.44
C GLN A 45 -7.61 -7.67 -17.74
N GLU A 46 -6.90 -6.76 -18.41
CA GLU A 46 -6.80 -5.37 -18.01
C GLU A 46 -8.21 -4.78 -18.15
N ILE A 47 -8.67 -4.11 -17.09
CA ILE A 47 -9.96 -3.41 -17.16
C ILE A 47 -9.71 -2.22 -18.10
N GLY A 48 -10.09 -2.36 -19.37
CA GLY A 48 -9.88 -1.42 -20.48
C GLY A 48 -9.98 0.03 -20.04
N GLY A 49 -8.82 0.64 -19.81
CA GLY A 49 -8.69 1.94 -19.20
C GLY A 49 -7.46 2.64 -19.78
N PRO A 50 -7.45 3.98 -19.86
CA PRO A 50 -6.32 4.71 -20.40
C PRO A 50 -5.05 4.28 -19.69
N ASP A 51 -4.12 3.76 -20.49
CA ASP A 51 -2.88 3.21 -20.00
C ASP A 51 -2.09 4.31 -19.32
N PHE A 52 -1.70 4.04 -18.07
CA PHE A 52 -0.64 4.85 -17.45
C PHE A 52 0.61 4.60 -18.30
N PRO A 53 1.24 5.64 -18.87
CA PRO A 53 2.37 5.46 -19.77
C PRO A 53 3.42 4.57 -19.09
N GLY A 54 4.05 3.65 -19.84
CA GLY A 54 5.14 2.82 -19.31
C GLY A 54 6.11 3.70 -18.52
N SER A 55 6.46 3.30 -17.28
CA SER A 55 7.02 4.17 -16.22
C SER A 55 7.85 5.32 -16.80
N PRO A 56 7.27 6.53 -16.95
CA PRO A 56 7.95 7.59 -17.67
C PRO A 56 9.23 7.96 -16.91
N SER A 57 10.29 8.32 -17.62
CA SER A 57 11.56 8.74 -17.03
C SER A 57 11.36 9.85 -15.99
N ASP A 58 10.32 10.64 -16.18
CA ASP A 58 10.04 11.84 -15.39
C ASP A 58 9.00 11.58 -14.28
N ALA A 59 8.58 10.32 -14.07
CA ALA A 59 7.72 9.98 -12.95
C ALA A 59 8.48 10.13 -11.63
N ARG A 60 7.91 10.88 -10.68
CA ARG A 60 8.39 10.91 -9.30
C ARG A 60 7.95 9.62 -8.60
N LYS A 61 8.91 8.90 -8.03
CA LYS A 61 8.71 7.60 -7.38
C LYS A 61 8.85 7.73 -5.88
N LEU A 62 7.81 7.31 -5.16
CA LEU A 62 7.76 7.31 -3.70
C LEU A 62 7.53 5.89 -3.21
N HIS A 63 8.40 5.41 -2.34
CA HIS A 63 8.26 4.10 -1.70
C HIS A 63 7.38 4.25 -0.47
N VAL A 64 6.39 3.37 -0.36
CA VAL A 64 5.48 3.27 0.78
C VAL A 64 5.79 1.97 1.48
N GLN A 65 6.15 2.02 2.76
CA GLN A 65 6.46 0.84 3.58
C GLN A 65 5.58 0.84 4.82
N TYR A 66 4.95 -0.29 5.10
CA TYR A 66 4.19 -0.52 6.32
C TYR A 66 5.07 -1.24 7.33
N ASP A 67 5.20 -0.65 8.50
CA ASP A 67 5.73 -1.27 9.69
C ASP A 67 4.55 -1.71 10.56
N ASP A 68 4.66 -2.90 11.16
CA ASP A 68 3.62 -3.45 12.04
C ASP A 68 2.23 -3.63 11.36
N TYR A 69 2.23 -4.06 10.09
CA TYR A 69 1.03 -4.19 9.24
C TYR A 69 -0.12 -5.04 9.83
N TRP A 70 0.15 -5.91 10.80
CA TRP A 70 -0.85 -6.77 11.46
C TRP A 70 -1.33 -6.28 12.82
N ASN A 71 -0.83 -5.13 13.27
CA ASN A 71 -1.13 -4.62 14.60
C ASN A 71 -2.27 -3.60 14.57
N LEU A 72 -2.89 -3.38 15.74
CA LEU A 72 -3.94 -2.37 15.93
C LEU A 72 -3.45 -0.92 15.67
N HIS A 73 -2.13 -0.77 15.56
CA HIS A 73 -1.41 0.46 15.26
C HIS A 73 -0.35 0.10 14.22
N THR A 74 -0.40 0.79 13.09
CA THR A 74 0.50 0.58 11.96
C THR A 74 1.17 1.89 11.65
N THR A 75 2.50 1.86 11.52
CA THR A 75 3.26 3.02 11.05
C THR A 75 3.54 2.83 9.57
N ILE A 76 3.33 3.86 8.76
CA ILE A 76 3.64 3.82 7.33
C ILE A 76 4.69 4.90 7.04
N HIS A 77 5.75 4.50 6.36
CA HIS A 77 6.83 5.38 5.95
C HIS A 77 6.71 5.66 4.45
N VAL A 78 6.78 6.94 4.09
CA VAL A 78 6.92 7.36 2.69
C VAL A 78 8.31 7.90 2.47
N THR A 79 9.06 7.25 1.60
CA THR A 79 10.43 7.61 1.29
C THR A 79 10.63 7.88 -0.19
N THR A 80 11.65 8.64 -0.53
CA THR A 80 12.12 8.85 -1.90
C THR A 80 13.57 8.40 -2.03
N ALA A 81 13.98 7.99 -3.23
CA ALA A 81 15.39 7.83 -3.53
C ALA A 81 16.09 9.17 -3.29
N ASN A 82 17.20 9.14 -2.55
CA ASN A 82 17.96 10.33 -2.23
C ASN A 82 18.98 10.60 -3.33
N ASN A 83 18.93 11.81 -3.91
CA ASN A 83 19.85 12.22 -4.97
C ASN A 83 21.31 12.33 -4.47
N THR A 84 21.52 12.54 -3.18
CA THR A 84 22.85 12.71 -2.58
C THR A 84 23.47 11.39 -2.13
N ASN A 85 22.65 10.43 -1.69
CA ASN A 85 23.12 9.09 -1.33
C ASN A 85 22.06 8.05 -1.70
N PRO A 86 22.19 7.34 -2.83
CA PRO A 86 21.17 6.40 -3.29
C PRO A 86 20.94 5.22 -2.32
N ASN A 87 21.87 4.98 -1.39
CA ASN A 87 21.77 3.90 -0.41
C ASN A 87 20.96 4.27 0.84
N VAL A 88 20.64 5.55 1.04
CA VAL A 88 19.89 6.02 2.22
C VAL A 88 18.61 6.71 1.73
N PRO A 89 17.45 6.05 1.80
CA PRO A 89 16.19 6.66 1.39
C PRO A 89 15.85 7.86 2.28
N THR A 90 15.40 8.96 1.67
CA THR A 90 14.98 10.15 2.42
C THR A 90 13.52 9.98 2.83
N GLU A 91 13.23 10.06 4.13
CA GLU A 91 11.87 10.03 4.65
C GLU A 91 11.17 11.38 4.40
N LEU A 92 10.03 11.33 3.70
CA LEU A 92 9.22 12.50 3.38
C LEU A 92 8.06 12.65 4.35
N TYR A 93 7.40 11.53 4.66
CA TYR A 93 6.23 11.51 5.53
C TYR A 93 6.22 10.24 6.39
N THR A 94 5.77 10.40 7.62
CA THR A 94 5.45 9.30 8.53
C THR A 94 3.96 9.35 8.82
N ILE A 95 3.32 8.19 8.73
CA ILE A 95 1.88 8.05 8.92
C ILE A 95 1.63 7.11 10.08
N ASP A 96 0.80 7.57 10.99
CA ASP A 96 0.33 6.80 12.13
C ASP A 96 -1.13 6.41 11.87
N ALA A 97 -1.37 5.12 11.66
CA ALA A 97 -2.67 4.55 11.36
C ALA A 97 -3.18 3.67 12.53
N ARG A 98 -4.40 3.92 12.98
CA ARG A 98 -5.00 3.30 14.18
C ARG A 98 -6.48 3.00 13.95
N HIS A 99 -7.04 2.09 14.76
CA HIS A 99 -8.50 1.86 14.74
C HIS A 99 -9.34 3.00 15.32
N ARG A 100 -8.78 3.81 16.23
CA ARG A 100 -9.47 4.95 16.86
C ARG A 100 -9.32 6.23 16.03
N LYS A 101 -10.30 7.14 16.12
CA LYS A 101 -10.30 8.41 15.38
C LYS A 101 -9.25 9.42 15.92
N PRO A 102 -8.66 10.28 15.06
CA PRO A 102 -8.59 10.11 13.61
C PRO A 102 -7.79 8.85 13.27
N GLN A 103 -8.31 8.04 12.34
CA GLN A 103 -7.73 6.72 12.06
C GLN A 103 -6.40 6.79 11.32
N MET A 104 -6.08 7.93 10.72
CA MET A 104 -4.78 8.14 10.11
C MET A 104 -4.30 9.58 10.34
N ARG A 105 -3.04 9.74 10.73
CA ARG A 105 -2.38 11.04 10.92
C ARG A 105 -1.07 11.05 10.13
N ILE A 106 -0.87 12.07 9.32
CA ILE A 106 0.27 12.18 8.40
C ILE A 106 1.12 13.35 8.85
N ARG A 107 2.42 13.09 9.07
CA ARG A 107 3.39 14.09 9.53
C ARG A 107 4.55 14.19 8.55
N SER A 108 5.07 15.40 8.37
CA SER A 108 6.33 15.63 7.67
C SER A 108 7.46 15.70 8.70
N PRO A 109 8.46 14.79 8.67
CA PRO A 109 9.61 14.85 9.57
C PRO A 109 10.43 16.12 9.37
N ALA A 110 10.55 16.60 8.13
CA ALA A 110 11.32 17.79 7.80
C ALA A 110 10.78 19.07 8.46
N GLN A 111 9.46 19.18 8.57
CA GLN A 111 8.79 20.33 9.18
C GLN A 111 8.38 20.07 10.63
N ASN A 112 8.39 18.80 11.07
CA ASN A 112 7.84 18.34 12.34
C ASN A 112 6.39 18.82 12.58
N ILE A 113 5.59 18.85 11.50
CA ILE A 113 4.18 19.25 11.56
C ILE A 113 3.26 18.13 11.09
N GLU A 114 2.03 18.13 11.62
CA GLU A 114 0.93 17.34 11.06
C GLU A 114 0.43 18.00 9.78
N VAL A 115 0.52 17.26 8.68
CA VAL A 115 0.12 17.72 7.35
C VAL A 115 -1.33 17.36 7.08
N ALA A 116 -1.75 16.16 7.49
CA ALA A 116 -3.13 15.71 7.27
C ALA A 116 -3.65 14.76 8.34
N THR A 117 -4.99 14.72 8.47
CA THR A 117 -5.71 13.67 9.18
C THR A 117 -6.76 13.04 8.28
N VAL A 118 -7.04 11.76 8.50
CA VAL A 118 -8.06 11.03 7.75
C VAL A 118 -8.98 10.27 8.70
N VAL A 119 -10.27 10.33 8.37
CA VAL A 119 -11.33 9.65 9.10
C VAL A 119 -12.06 8.69 8.16
N PHE A 120 -12.06 7.41 8.51
CA PHE A 120 -12.78 6.39 7.76
C PHE A 120 -14.18 6.15 8.33
N HIS A 121 -15.19 6.09 7.46
CA HIS A 121 -16.57 5.80 7.82
C HIS A 121 -16.98 4.42 7.29
N MET A 122 -16.81 3.39 8.13
CA MET A 122 -17.12 1.98 7.83
C MET A 122 -18.52 1.77 7.23
N LEU A 123 -19.55 2.40 7.78
CA LEU A 123 -20.94 2.20 7.32
C LEU A 123 -21.30 2.98 6.05
N LYS A 124 -20.53 4.01 5.68
CA LYS A 124 -20.88 4.94 4.59
C LYS A 124 -19.94 4.88 3.39
N THR A 125 -18.93 4.00 3.40
CA THR A 125 -17.89 3.91 2.35
C THR A 125 -17.32 5.29 1.98
N ARG A 126 -17.18 6.17 2.97
CA ARG A 126 -16.74 7.56 2.84
C ARG A 126 -15.43 7.74 3.60
N ILE A 127 -14.53 8.52 3.01
CA ILE A 127 -13.26 8.90 3.63
C ILE A 127 -13.26 10.42 3.75
N ASP A 128 -13.11 10.94 4.96
CA ASP A 128 -12.93 12.38 5.17
C ASP A 128 -11.46 12.67 5.38
N VAL A 129 -10.96 13.67 4.65
CA VAL A 129 -9.56 14.11 4.71
C VAL A 129 -9.54 15.55 5.15
N THR A 130 -8.68 15.86 6.12
CA THR A 130 -8.30 17.24 6.46
C THR A 130 -6.83 17.43 6.12
N LEU A 131 -6.53 18.20 5.09
CA LEU A 131 -5.18 18.50 4.61
C LEU A 131 -4.86 19.97 4.88
N ARG A 132 -3.84 20.25 5.69
CA ARG A 132 -3.44 21.62 6.11
C ARG A 132 -4.63 22.48 6.55
N GLY A 133 -5.51 21.89 7.37
CA GLY A 133 -6.73 22.53 7.89
C GLY A 133 -7.90 22.62 6.90
N ARG A 134 -7.76 22.16 5.65
CA ARG A 134 -8.82 22.14 4.65
C ARG A 134 -9.47 20.76 4.59
N GLN A 135 -10.79 20.71 4.68
CA GLN A 135 -11.53 19.45 4.68
C GLN A 135 -12.16 19.16 3.31
N PHE A 136 -12.07 17.89 2.89
CA PHE A 136 -12.81 17.36 1.76
C PHE A 136 -13.11 15.87 1.99
N SER A 137 -13.97 15.30 1.13
CA SER A 137 -14.43 13.92 1.27
C SER A 137 -14.29 13.16 -0.02
N LEU A 138 -13.92 11.89 0.10
CA LEU A 138 -13.94 10.93 -0.98
C LEU A 138 -15.21 10.10 -0.89
N GLU A 139 -15.86 9.95 -2.03
CA GLU A 139 -17.05 9.11 -2.16
C GLU A 139 -16.71 7.83 -2.93
N SER A 140 -17.17 6.70 -2.40
CA SER A 140 -17.03 5.42 -3.10
C SER A 140 -18.19 5.17 -4.07
N ALA A 141 -17.86 4.82 -5.30
CA ALA A 141 -18.83 4.21 -6.20
C ALA A 141 -19.01 2.73 -5.81
N ARG A 142 -20.12 2.41 -5.12
CA ARG A 142 -20.40 1.08 -4.52
C ARG A 142 -20.18 -0.10 -5.47
N LEU A 143 -20.46 0.06 -6.76
CA LEU A 143 -20.35 -1.01 -7.76
C LEU A 143 -18.94 -1.23 -8.31
N ASN A 144 -18.09 -0.19 -8.31
CA ASN A 144 -16.87 -0.19 -9.14
C ASN A 144 -15.58 -0.07 -8.33
N MET A 145 -15.67 -0.09 -6.99
CA MET A 145 -14.50 0.01 -6.11
C MET A 145 -13.66 1.29 -6.33
N GLN A 146 -14.27 2.35 -6.85
CA GLN A 146 -13.60 3.61 -7.14
C GLN A 146 -13.82 4.61 -6.00
N TYR A 147 -12.88 5.53 -5.83
CA TYR A 147 -13.00 6.68 -4.93
C TYR A 147 -12.76 7.96 -5.72
N SER A 148 -13.73 8.87 -5.69
CA SER A 148 -13.62 10.16 -6.36
C SER A 148 -13.63 11.30 -5.37
N TYR A 149 -12.93 12.39 -5.72
CA TYR A 149 -12.94 13.65 -4.99
C TYR A 149 -12.70 14.82 -5.94
N THR A 150 -13.02 16.02 -5.48
CA THR A 150 -12.73 17.26 -6.19
C THR A 150 -11.41 17.82 -5.68
N SER A 151 -10.39 17.80 -6.53
CA SER A 151 -9.06 18.34 -6.20
C SER A 151 -9.10 19.85 -6.18
N ARG A 152 -8.67 20.46 -5.07
CA ARG A 152 -8.55 21.92 -5.02
C ARG A 152 -7.21 22.36 -5.61
N ALA A 153 -6.15 21.61 -5.36
CA ALA A 153 -4.82 21.88 -5.88
C ALA A 153 -4.80 21.89 -7.43
N MET A 154 -5.67 21.09 -8.07
CA MET A 154 -5.85 21.04 -9.52
C MET A 154 -7.08 21.84 -10.01
N GLY A 155 -7.41 22.95 -9.35
CA GLY A 155 -8.40 23.91 -9.86
C GLY A 155 -9.86 23.42 -9.83
N GLY A 156 -10.20 22.48 -8.94
CA GLY A 156 -11.55 21.91 -8.85
C GLY A 156 -11.78 20.70 -9.75
N GLU A 157 -10.73 20.12 -10.33
CA GLU A 157 -10.86 18.94 -11.17
C GLU A 157 -11.31 17.70 -10.38
N LYS A 158 -12.23 16.91 -10.95
CA LYS A 158 -12.64 15.64 -10.34
C LYS A 158 -11.60 14.57 -10.62
N LEU A 159 -10.98 14.06 -9.55
CA LEU A 159 -10.00 12.98 -9.62
C LEU A 159 -10.60 11.68 -9.11
N THR A 160 -10.19 10.55 -9.70
CA THR A 160 -10.73 9.22 -9.36
C THR A 160 -9.65 8.17 -9.22
N TRP A 161 -9.53 7.60 -8.03
CA TRP A 161 -8.74 6.41 -7.76
C TRP A 161 -9.55 5.15 -8.08
N ARG A 162 -9.01 4.27 -8.91
CA ARG A 162 -9.65 2.97 -9.23
C ARG A 162 -8.63 1.83 -9.36
N PRO A 163 -9.03 0.57 -9.13
CA PRO A 163 -8.19 -0.58 -9.45
C PRO A 163 -7.90 -0.68 -10.94
N ARG A 164 -6.67 -1.09 -11.30
CA ARG A 164 -6.31 -1.46 -12.69
C ARG A 164 -6.79 -2.86 -13.05
N LYS A 165 -6.78 -3.78 -12.09
CA LYS A 165 -7.14 -5.18 -12.27
C LYS A 165 -8.17 -5.60 -11.22
N LYS A 166 -9.15 -6.41 -11.61
CA LYS A 166 -10.18 -6.92 -10.66
C LYS A 166 -9.56 -7.79 -9.56
N LEU A 167 -8.55 -8.58 -9.94
CA LEU A 167 -7.86 -9.50 -9.04
C LEU A 167 -6.85 -8.82 -8.11
N ASP A 168 -6.45 -7.59 -8.43
CA ASP A 168 -5.52 -6.80 -7.62
C ASP A 168 -6.12 -5.43 -7.30
N PRO A 169 -7.02 -5.36 -6.29
CA PRO A 169 -7.73 -4.13 -5.93
C PRO A 169 -6.83 -3.08 -5.28
N LEU A 170 -5.55 -3.38 -5.03
CA LEU A 170 -4.56 -2.45 -4.49
C LEU A 170 -3.65 -1.88 -5.57
N ASN A 171 -3.58 -2.49 -6.76
CA ASN A 171 -2.96 -1.88 -7.92
C ASN A 171 -3.88 -0.79 -8.47
N MET A 172 -3.67 0.43 -7.97
CA MET A 172 -4.58 1.56 -8.16
C MET A 172 -4.00 2.57 -9.14
N VAL A 173 -4.88 3.22 -9.90
CA VAL A 173 -4.55 4.34 -10.78
C VAL A 173 -5.43 5.54 -10.44
N LEU A 174 -4.83 6.73 -10.45
CA LEU A 174 -5.51 8.01 -10.35
C LEU A 174 -5.78 8.54 -11.74
N LEU A 175 -7.05 8.78 -12.05
CA LEU A 175 -7.49 9.43 -13.27
C LEU A 175 -7.89 10.87 -13.00
N ASN A 176 -7.58 11.75 -13.94
CA ASN A 176 -8.07 13.12 -13.96
C ASN A 176 -9.50 13.22 -14.54
N GLY A 177 -10.04 14.44 -14.67
CA GLY A 177 -11.39 14.69 -15.17
C GLY A 177 -11.56 14.32 -16.64
N ARG A 178 -10.46 14.19 -17.39
CA ARG A 178 -10.42 13.70 -18.78
C ARG A 178 -10.28 12.17 -18.86
N GLY A 179 -10.23 11.50 -17.71
CA GLY A 179 -9.97 10.08 -17.61
C GLY A 179 -8.49 9.70 -17.79
N VAL A 180 -7.56 10.63 -17.99
CA VAL A 180 -6.14 10.33 -18.20
C VAL A 180 -5.49 9.97 -16.87
N ALA A 181 -4.66 8.92 -16.87
CA ALA A 181 -3.95 8.47 -15.69
C ALA A 181 -2.78 9.41 -15.34
N ILE A 182 -2.77 9.93 -14.10
CA ILE A 182 -1.80 10.94 -13.64
C ILE A 182 -0.98 10.49 -12.41
N ALA A 183 -1.42 9.46 -11.71
CA ALA A 183 -0.65 8.77 -10.68
C ALA A 183 -1.04 7.29 -10.63
N ARG A 184 -0.18 6.45 -10.04
CA ARG A 184 -0.55 5.06 -9.73
C ARG A 184 0.16 4.55 -8.49
N PHE A 185 -0.49 3.64 -7.80
CA PHE A 185 0.10 2.88 -6.70
C PHE A 185 0.22 1.42 -7.13
N LYS A 186 1.45 0.90 -7.09
CA LYS A 186 1.75 -0.51 -7.34
C LYS A 186 2.05 -1.18 -6.00
N PRO A 187 1.24 -2.14 -5.54
CA PRO A 187 1.57 -2.86 -4.33
C PRO A 187 2.85 -3.66 -4.54
N GLU A 188 3.71 -3.69 -3.52
CA GLU A 188 4.92 -4.51 -3.50
C GLU A 188 4.87 -5.39 -2.26
N TYR A 189 4.84 -6.70 -2.50
CA TYR A 189 4.76 -7.71 -1.46
C TYR A 189 6.07 -8.48 -1.45
N TRP A 190 6.90 -8.25 -0.44
CA TRP A 190 8.12 -9.02 -0.24
C TRP A 190 8.10 -9.73 1.10
N GLY A 191 7.77 -11.03 1.06
CA GLY A 191 7.68 -11.86 2.26
C GLY A 191 6.62 -11.31 3.23
N SER A 192 7.06 -10.99 4.46
CA SER A 192 6.22 -10.37 5.49
C SER A 192 6.09 -8.86 5.35
N LYS A 193 6.91 -8.21 4.53
CA LYS A 193 6.85 -6.75 4.34
C LYS A 193 5.67 -6.39 3.44
N ARG A 194 5.04 -5.26 3.75
CA ARG A 194 3.89 -4.70 3.05
C ARG A 194 4.20 -3.27 2.66
N GLY A 195 3.72 -2.87 1.48
CA GLY A 195 4.09 -1.60 0.91
C GLY A 195 3.77 -1.49 -0.57
N GLY A 196 4.47 -0.59 -1.23
CA GLY A 196 4.35 -0.40 -2.67
C GLY A 196 5.10 0.82 -3.16
N LEU A 197 4.92 1.07 -4.45
CA LEU A 197 5.48 2.19 -5.17
C LEU A 197 4.36 3.12 -5.62
N LEU A 198 4.35 4.35 -5.12
CA LEU A 198 3.53 5.44 -5.61
C LEU A 198 4.31 6.19 -6.69
N GLU A 199 3.82 6.13 -7.93
CA GLU A 199 4.37 6.84 -9.08
C GLU A 199 3.48 8.04 -9.42
N LEU A 200 4.06 9.24 -9.45
CA LEU A 200 3.39 10.50 -9.74
C LEU A 200 3.91 11.06 -11.07
N LEU A 201 3.02 11.36 -12.01
CA LEU A 201 3.38 12.09 -13.23
C LEU A 201 3.62 13.58 -12.93
N PRO A 202 4.34 14.33 -13.79
CA PRO A 202 4.70 15.73 -13.56
C PRO A 202 3.55 16.62 -13.07
N GLU A 203 2.33 16.41 -13.57
CA GLU A 203 1.13 17.14 -13.18
C GLU A 203 0.81 16.98 -11.68
N CYS A 204 1.15 15.84 -11.10
CA CYS A 204 0.92 15.53 -9.69
C CYS A 204 2.01 16.04 -8.76
N TRP A 205 3.17 16.48 -9.25
CA TRP A 205 4.27 16.96 -8.40
C TRP A 205 4.86 18.31 -8.83
N THR A 206 4.16 19.04 -9.71
CA THR A 206 4.53 20.40 -10.10
C THR A 206 4.52 21.37 -8.91
N THR A 207 3.65 21.14 -7.92
CA THR A 207 3.58 21.92 -6.69
C THR A 207 3.50 20.99 -5.48
N ASP A 208 4.02 21.45 -4.33
CA ASP A 208 3.95 20.69 -3.08
C ASP A 208 2.50 20.43 -2.66
N ASP A 209 1.61 21.42 -2.83
CA ASP A 209 0.18 21.29 -2.53
C ASP A 209 -0.48 20.15 -3.33
N THR A 210 -0.16 20.02 -4.63
CA THR A 210 -0.73 18.96 -5.47
C THR A 210 -0.13 17.60 -5.10
N MET A 211 1.18 17.55 -4.88
CA MET A 211 1.87 16.31 -4.49
C MET A 211 1.32 15.78 -3.17
N GLU A 212 1.19 16.65 -2.17
CA GLU A 212 0.66 16.28 -0.86
C GLU A 212 -0.79 15.82 -0.95
N GLU A 213 -1.63 16.53 -1.71
CA GLU A 213 -3.04 16.14 -1.89
C GLU A 213 -3.14 14.74 -2.52
N VAL A 214 -2.42 14.48 -3.61
CA VAL A 214 -2.43 13.19 -4.30
C VAL A 214 -1.87 12.07 -3.41
N LEU A 215 -0.76 12.33 -2.70
CA LEU A 215 -0.12 11.37 -1.80
C LEU A 215 -1.03 10.99 -0.63
N VAL A 216 -1.59 11.98 0.06
CA VAL A 216 -2.46 11.78 1.22
C VAL A 216 -3.69 10.98 0.82
N VAL A 217 -4.28 11.31 -0.33
CA VAL A 217 -5.44 10.59 -0.83
C VAL A 217 -5.08 9.17 -1.27
N ALA A 218 -3.94 8.97 -1.93
CA ALA A 218 -3.46 7.64 -2.31
C ALA A 218 -3.33 6.73 -1.08
N LEU A 219 -2.64 7.20 -0.04
CA LEU A 219 -2.45 6.47 1.20
C LEU A 219 -3.77 6.17 1.91
N ALA A 220 -4.67 7.15 1.96
CA ALA A 220 -5.99 6.98 2.55
C ALA A 220 -6.79 5.88 1.87
N VAL A 221 -6.82 5.88 0.52
CA VAL A 221 -7.54 4.88 -0.27
C VAL A 221 -6.91 3.50 -0.13
N VAL A 222 -5.58 3.40 -0.23
CA VAL A 222 -4.85 2.13 -0.12
C VAL A 222 -4.99 1.53 1.28
N HIS A 223 -4.76 2.31 2.33
CA HIS A 223 -4.89 1.83 3.71
C HIS A 223 -6.33 1.42 4.03
N TRP A 224 -7.31 2.19 3.56
CA TRP A 224 -8.72 1.83 3.70
C TRP A 224 -9.04 0.49 3.04
N ARG A 225 -8.53 0.29 1.81
CA ARG A 225 -8.68 -0.98 1.09
C ARG A 225 -8.03 -2.15 1.84
N GLU A 226 -6.81 -1.95 2.35
CA GLU A 226 -6.13 -2.96 3.15
C GLU A 226 -6.95 -3.35 4.39
N THR A 227 -7.50 -2.36 5.11
CA THR A 227 -8.37 -2.59 6.27
C THR A 227 -9.61 -3.42 5.90
N GLN A 228 -10.23 -3.15 4.74
CA GLN A 228 -11.38 -3.94 4.25
C GLN A 228 -10.99 -5.38 3.89
N ARG A 229 -9.78 -5.60 3.34
CA ARG A 229 -9.28 -6.96 3.04
C ARG A 229 -9.04 -7.78 4.31
N ILE A 230 -8.42 -7.17 5.32
CA ILE A 230 -8.18 -7.84 6.61
C ILE A 230 -9.51 -8.18 7.30
N THR A 231 -10.49 -7.28 7.26
CA THR A 231 -11.81 -7.48 7.90
C THR A 231 -12.66 -8.55 7.19
N SER A 232 -12.47 -8.76 5.88
CA SER A 232 -13.22 -9.79 5.12
C SER A 232 -12.58 -11.18 5.14
N ALA A 233 -11.32 -11.29 5.59
CA ALA A 233 -10.63 -12.57 5.73
C ALA A 233 -10.85 -13.24 7.10
N ASN A 234 -11.36 -12.50 8.09
CA ASN A 234 -11.70 -12.97 9.42
C ASN A 234 -13.21 -13.18 9.56
#